data_AF-A0A0A9XG67-F1
#
_entry.id   AF-A0A0A9XG67-F1
#
_cell.length_a   1.000
_cell.length_b   1.000
_cell.length_c   1.000
_cell.angle_alpha   90.00
_cell.angle_beta   90.00
_cell.angle_gamma   90.00
#
_symmetry.space_group_name_H-M   'P 1'
#
loop_
_entity.id
_entity.type
_entity.pdbx_description
1 polymer ?
#
loop_
_entity_poly.entity_id
_entity_poly.type
_entity_poly.pdbx_seq_one_letter_code
_entity_poly.pdbx_strand_id
1 'polypeptide(L)'
;MSEKSGLAEDVNGMRVYSTVLKYDSEECDNLEDELSARAKKRIKEVKRRARPELHESWTWTSMGFANNFTRFMTVNDCMERIDVNEISKEQFIEFYEKPYNPVVIMGVQNNWSARQKWTLHRLRKKYRNQKFKCGEDNHGYSVKMKMKYFVDYLLTTQDDSPLYIFDSGFGEV
;
A
#
# COMPACT_ATOMS: atom_id res chain seq x y z
N MET A 1 -17.66 4.60 11.92
CA MET A 1 -18.65 3.56 12.27
C MET A 1 -17.87 2.31 12.64
N SER A 2 -18.21 1.70 13.76
CA SER A 2 -17.43 0.71 14.55
C SER A 2 -16.40 -0.14 13.80
N GLU A 3 -15.10 0.03 14.12
CA GLU A 3 -14.09 -1.01 13.96
C GLU A 3 -14.56 -2.20 14.84
N LYS A 4 -15.10 -3.25 14.23
CA LYS A 4 -15.18 -4.54 14.91
C LYS A 4 -13.87 -5.26 14.62
N SER A 5 -12.96 -5.24 15.57
CA SER A 5 -11.85 -6.19 15.65
C SER A 5 -12.45 -7.60 15.61
N GLY A 6 -12.20 -8.36 14.55
CA GLY A 6 -12.51 -9.77 14.52
C GLY A 6 -11.74 -10.45 15.65
N LEU A 7 -12.43 -11.29 16.42
CA LEU A 7 -11.82 -12.08 17.49
C LEU A 7 -10.74 -13.00 16.91
N ALA A 8 -9.65 -13.14 17.66
CA ALA A 8 -8.61 -14.12 17.40
C ALA A 8 -9.23 -15.53 17.46
N GLU A 9 -9.13 -16.30 16.38
CA GLU A 9 -9.36 -17.74 16.45
C GLU A 9 -8.02 -18.40 16.78
N ASP A 10 -7.89 -18.87 18.02
CA ASP A 10 -6.77 -19.68 18.48
C ASP A 10 -6.90 -21.09 17.91
N VAL A 11 -6.16 -21.35 16.83
CA VAL A 11 -5.87 -22.71 16.38
C VAL A 11 -4.36 -22.93 16.52
N ASN A 12 -3.96 -23.77 17.48
CA ASN A 12 -2.57 -24.15 17.77
C ASN A 12 -1.60 -23.05 18.24
N GLY A 13 -2.07 -22.01 18.94
CA GLY A 13 -1.19 -20.98 19.52
C GLY A 13 -0.59 -20.01 18.48
N MET A 14 -1.14 -20.00 17.26
CA MET A 14 -0.74 -19.10 16.18
C MET A 14 -1.75 -17.96 16.07
N ARG A 15 -1.38 -16.73 16.47
CA ARG A 15 -2.23 -15.56 16.26
C ARG A 15 -2.27 -15.21 14.78
N VAL A 16 -3.37 -15.59 14.11
CA VAL A 16 -3.64 -15.20 12.73
C VAL A 16 -4.33 -13.83 12.73
N TYR A 17 -3.60 -12.76 12.42
CA TYR A 17 -4.19 -11.45 12.18
C TYR A 17 -4.61 -11.35 10.71
N SER A 18 -5.87 -11.66 10.39
CA SER A 18 -6.42 -11.34 9.07
C SER A 18 -6.81 -9.85 9.01
N THR A 19 -5.86 -8.96 8.70
CA THR A 19 -6.22 -7.60 8.30
C THR A 19 -6.50 -7.60 6.81
N VAL A 20 -7.66 -8.12 6.42
CA VAL A 20 -8.23 -7.73 5.12
C VAL A 20 -8.71 -6.30 5.34
N LEU A 21 -8.05 -5.32 4.72
CA LEU A 21 -8.62 -3.98 4.59
C LEU A 21 -9.98 -4.17 3.92
N LYS A 22 -11.06 -4.09 4.71
CA LYS A 22 -12.41 -4.07 4.17
C LYS A 22 -12.51 -2.79 3.34
N TYR A 23 -12.41 -2.97 2.04
CA TYR A 23 -12.72 -1.95 1.07
C TYR A 23 -14.22 -1.68 1.19
N ASP A 24 -14.61 -0.45 1.54
CA ASP A 24 -16.02 -0.03 1.45
C ASP A 24 -16.39 -0.04 -0.04
N SER A 25 -16.99 -1.15 -0.48
CA SER A 25 -17.33 -1.42 -1.88
C SER A 25 -18.41 -0.50 -2.42
N GLU A 26 -19.35 -0.08 -1.57
CA GLU A 26 -20.58 0.62 -1.99
C GLU A 26 -20.34 2.02 -2.58
N GLU A 27 -19.19 2.67 -2.32
CA GLU A 27 -18.91 4.02 -2.86
C GLU A 27 -18.14 4.01 -4.19
N CYS A 28 -17.71 2.82 -4.64
CA CYS A 28 -16.88 2.65 -5.84
C CYS A 28 -17.59 1.95 -6.99
N ASP A 29 -18.84 1.52 -6.80
CA ASP A 29 -19.67 0.84 -7.81
C ASP A 29 -19.95 1.68 -9.08
N ASN A 30 -19.58 2.97 -9.10
CA ASN A 30 -19.65 3.84 -10.27
C ASN A 30 -18.27 4.15 -10.90
N LEU A 31 -17.21 3.41 -10.55
CA LEU A 31 -15.86 3.57 -11.13
C LEU A 31 -15.53 2.57 -12.24
N GLU A 32 -16.39 1.58 -12.46
CA GLU A 32 -16.31 0.67 -13.61
C GLU A 32 -16.67 1.35 -14.95
N ASP A 33 -17.08 2.62 -14.93
CA ASP A 33 -17.12 3.47 -16.11
C ASP A 33 -15.72 3.47 -16.77
N GLU A 34 -15.63 2.75 -17.89
CA GLU A 34 -14.43 2.42 -18.64
C GLU A 34 -13.27 3.39 -18.39
N LEU A 35 -12.18 2.86 -17.81
CA LEU A 35 -10.87 3.52 -17.75
C LEU A 35 -10.66 4.38 -19.00
N SER A 36 -10.69 5.71 -18.84
CA SER A 36 -10.62 6.59 -19.99
C SER A 36 -9.42 6.24 -20.88
N ALA A 37 -9.55 6.39 -22.20
CA ALA A 37 -8.43 6.16 -23.12
C ALA A 37 -7.15 6.92 -22.70
N ARG A 38 -7.35 8.09 -22.07
CA ARG A 38 -6.27 8.88 -21.47
C ARG A 38 -5.60 8.21 -20.27
N ALA A 39 -6.37 7.59 -19.37
CA ALA A 39 -5.84 6.83 -18.24
C ALA A 39 -5.05 5.61 -18.73
N LYS A 40 -5.66 4.80 -19.61
CA LYS A 40 -5.01 3.63 -20.25
C LYS A 40 -3.66 4.00 -20.88
N LYS A 41 -3.62 5.10 -21.67
CA LYS A 41 -2.40 5.61 -22.29
C LYS A 41 -1.33 5.99 -21.25
N ARG A 42 -1.71 6.66 -20.16
CA ARG A 42 -0.76 7.09 -19.12
C ARG A 42 -0.21 5.92 -18.31
N ILE A 43 -1.06 4.95 -17.97
CA ILE A 43 -0.63 3.73 -17.28
C ILE A 43 0.41 2.98 -18.13
N LYS A 44 0.14 2.78 -19.42
CA LYS A 44 1.10 2.12 -20.34
C LYS A 44 2.44 2.86 -20.44
N GLU A 45 2.41 4.19 -20.51
CA GLU A 45 3.62 5.02 -20.56
C GLU A 45 4.47 4.87 -19.28
N VAL A 46 3.83 4.93 -18.11
CA VAL A 46 4.49 4.82 -16.81
C VAL A 46 5.07 3.41 -16.63
N LYS A 47 4.30 2.35 -16.94
CA LYS A 47 4.77 0.96 -16.93
C LYS A 47 6.06 0.77 -17.73
N ARG A 48 6.05 1.20 -18.99
CA ARG A 48 7.22 1.09 -19.89
C ARG A 48 8.45 1.81 -19.37
N ARG A 49 8.27 2.96 -18.70
CA ARG A 49 9.39 3.73 -18.16
C ARG A 49 9.92 3.15 -16.85
N ALA A 50 9.02 2.73 -15.96
CA ALA A 50 9.38 2.22 -14.64
C ALA A 50 9.99 0.81 -14.68
N ARG A 51 9.57 -0.01 -15.65
CA ARG A 51 10.03 -1.39 -15.83
C ARG A 51 10.25 -1.68 -17.32
N PRO A 52 11.29 -1.09 -17.96
CA PRO A 52 11.53 -1.21 -19.40
C PRO A 52 11.83 -2.65 -19.86
N GLU A 53 12.25 -3.52 -18.95
CA GLU A 53 12.40 -4.95 -19.20
C GLU A 53 11.06 -5.67 -19.40
N LEU A 54 9.95 -5.15 -18.83
CA LEU A 54 8.60 -5.68 -18.98
C LEU A 54 7.88 -5.06 -20.18
N HIS A 55 8.46 -5.25 -21.36
CA HIS A 55 8.05 -4.61 -22.62
C HIS A 55 6.74 -5.16 -23.20
N GLU A 56 6.43 -6.43 -22.97
CA GLU A 56 5.20 -7.07 -23.43
C GLU A 56 4.15 -7.13 -22.32
N SER A 57 2.87 -6.91 -22.66
CA SER A 57 1.80 -6.81 -21.66
C SER A 57 1.64 -8.06 -20.79
N TRP A 58 1.86 -9.25 -21.37
CA TRP A 58 1.72 -10.52 -20.64
C TRP A 58 2.82 -10.72 -19.60
N THR A 59 3.99 -10.06 -19.75
CA THR A 59 5.10 -10.19 -18.79
C THR A 59 4.75 -9.60 -17.42
N TRP A 60 3.81 -8.66 -17.36
CA TRP A 60 3.28 -8.08 -16.12
C TRP A 60 2.39 -9.05 -15.32
N THR A 61 1.87 -10.08 -15.97
CA THR A 61 0.88 -11.03 -15.40
C THR A 61 1.30 -12.49 -15.62
N SER A 62 2.58 -12.71 -15.91
CA SER A 62 3.11 -14.02 -16.33
C SER A 62 3.06 -15.09 -15.23
N MET A 63 3.08 -14.68 -13.96
CA MET A 63 3.00 -15.57 -12.80
C MET A 63 1.55 -15.84 -12.37
N GLY A 64 0.61 -14.98 -12.77
CA GLY A 64 -0.81 -15.13 -12.48
C GLY A 64 -1.18 -14.90 -11.01
N PHE A 65 -0.37 -14.11 -10.28
CA PHE A 65 -0.54 -13.87 -8.83
C PHE A 65 -1.88 -13.25 -8.46
N ALA A 66 -2.54 -12.55 -9.38
CA ALA A 66 -3.92 -12.11 -9.16
C ALA A 66 -4.87 -13.24 -8.73
N ASN A 67 -4.63 -14.49 -9.18
CA ASN A 67 -5.51 -15.63 -8.92
C ASN A 67 -4.87 -16.76 -8.08
N ASN A 68 -3.55 -16.76 -7.90
CA ASN A 68 -2.83 -17.90 -7.30
C ASN A 68 -1.86 -17.52 -6.16
N PHE A 69 -2.11 -16.40 -5.47
CA PHE A 69 -1.25 -15.90 -4.39
C PHE A 69 -1.50 -16.51 -2.99
N THR A 70 -2.58 -17.27 -2.79
CA THR A 70 -3.05 -17.71 -1.46
C THR A 70 -1.99 -18.39 -0.61
N ARG A 71 -1.07 -19.16 -1.23
CA ARG A 71 0.04 -19.83 -0.52
C ARG A 71 1.00 -18.87 0.20
N PHE A 72 1.05 -17.62 -0.22
CA PHE A 72 1.91 -16.57 0.34
C PHE A 72 1.16 -15.70 1.36
N MET A 73 -0.12 -15.95 1.61
CA MET A 73 -0.93 -15.17 2.55
C MET A 73 -0.77 -15.64 4.00
N THR A 74 -0.20 -16.83 4.23
CA THR A 74 0.07 -17.33 5.58
C THR A 74 1.32 -16.64 6.15
N VAL A 75 1.13 -15.84 7.19
CA VAL A 75 2.21 -15.12 7.88
C VAL A 75 2.33 -15.65 9.31
N ASN A 76 3.54 -16.06 9.70
CA ASN A 76 3.86 -16.38 11.08
C ASN A 76 4.36 -15.10 11.79
N ASP A 77 3.45 -14.35 12.40
CA ASP A 77 3.79 -13.15 13.17
C ASP A 77 4.24 -13.54 14.59
N CYS A 78 5.54 -13.41 14.85
CA CYS A 78 6.15 -13.62 16.17
C CYS A 78 6.80 -12.35 16.71
N MET A 79 6.49 -11.18 16.15
CA MET A 79 7.14 -9.93 16.52
C MET A 79 6.63 -9.40 17.86
N GLU A 80 7.54 -8.92 18.69
CA GLU A 80 7.21 -8.22 19.93
C GLU A 80 6.46 -6.92 19.63
N ARG A 81 5.47 -6.61 20.48
CA ARG A 81 4.61 -5.43 20.38
C ARG A 81 4.64 -4.67 21.71
N ILE A 82 4.94 -3.38 21.65
CA ILE A 82 4.94 -2.48 22.82
C ILE A 82 3.93 -1.36 22.61
N ASP A 83 3.29 -0.89 23.69
CA ASP A 83 2.48 0.32 23.64
C ASP A 83 3.34 1.56 23.90
N VAL A 84 3.16 2.60 23.08
CA VAL A 84 3.89 3.87 23.22
C VAL A 84 3.71 4.53 24.60
N ASN A 85 2.62 4.26 25.31
CA ASN A 85 2.33 4.83 26.63
C ASN A 85 2.93 4.02 27.79
N GLU A 86 3.41 2.80 27.51
CA GLU A 86 3.94 1.88 28.53
C GLU A 86 5.47 1.83 28.56
N ILE A 87 6.15 2.57 27.67
CA ILE A 87 7.60 2.60 27.55
C ILE A 87 8.16 4.02 27.54
N SER A 88 9.22 4.27 28.29
CA SER A 88 9.97 5.52 28.21
C SER A 88 10.93 5.54 27.02
N LYS A 89 11.39 6.74 26.61
CA LYS A 89 12.40 6.88 25.56
C LYS A 89 13.70 6.13 25.91
N GLU A 90 14.13 6.21 27.16
CA GLU A 90 15.37 5.58 27.64
C GLU A 90 15.25 4.06 27.62
N GLN A 91 14.09 3.51 28.03
CA GLN A 91 13.80 2.09 27.93
C GLN A 91 13.77 1.63 26.46
N PHE A 92 13.17 2.42 25.58
CA PHE A 92 13.17 2.12 24.15
C PHE A 92 14.59 2.06 23.56
N ILE A 93 15.44 3.03 23.93
CA ILE A 93 16.83 3.07 23.47
C ILE A 93 17.60 1.85 23.98
N GLU A 94 17.51 1.53 25.27
CA GLU A 94 18.32 0.46 25.86
C GLU A 94 17.89 -0.94 25.39
N PHE A 95 16.59 -1.18 25.20
CA PHE A 95 16.07 -2.52 24.86
C PHE A 95 15.91 -2.76 23.35
N TYR A 96 15.75 -1.72 22.54
CA TYR A 96 15.46 -1.86 21.10
C TYR A 96 16.46 -1.14 20.19
N GLU A 97 16.64 0.18 20.34
CA GLU A 97 17.46 0.96 19.40
C GLU A 97 18.96 0.60 19.47
N LYS A 98 19.55 0.66 20.67
CA LYS A 98 20.97 0.38 20.93
C LYS A 98 21.37 -1.07 20.63
N PRO A 99 20.58 -2.10 21.00
CA PRO A 99 20.91 -3.48 20.64
C PRO A 99 20.47 -3.86 19.21
N TYR A 100 19.85 -2.95 18.45
CA TYR A 100 19.30 -3.23 17.12
C TYR A 100 18.20 -4.32 17.11
N ASN A 101 17.39 -4.38 18.17
CA ASN A 101 16.28 -5.32 18.25
C ASN A 101 15.02 -4.71 17.61
N PRO A 102 14.44 -5.35 16.58
CA PRO A 102 13.23 -4.84 15.94
C PRO A 102 12.00 -5.05 16.84
N VAL A 103 11.08 -4.08 16.85
CA VAL A 103 9.85 -4.12 17.64
C VAL A 103 8.72 -3.37 16.91
N VAL A 104 7.46 -3.79 17.12
CA VAL A 104 6.30 -3.06 16.62
C VAL A 104 5.75 -2.13 17.71
N ILE A 105 5.72 -0.83 17.44
CA ILE A 105 5.22 0.18 18.38
C ILE A 105 3.74 0.45 18.09
N MET A 106 2.89 0.21 19.09
CA MET A 106 1.45 0.45 19.05
C MET A 106 1.09 1.83 19.61
N GLY A 107 -0.12 2.32 19.31
CA GLY A 107 -0.66 3.56 19.88
C GLY A 107 -0.13 4.88 19.30
N VAL A 108 1.01 4.87 18.60
CA VAL A 108 1.68 6.07 18.03
C VAL A 108 0.82 6.91 17.09
N GLN A 109 -0.15 6.30 16.41
CA GLN A 109 -0.94 6.94 15.35
C GLN A 109 -2.41 7.17 15.74
N ASN A 110 -2.79 6.96 17.00
CA ASN A 110 -4.20 7.01 17.44
C ASN A 110 -4.89 8.34 17.11
N ASN A 111 -4.17 9.45 17.27
CA ASN A 111 -4.73 10.80 17.06
C ASN A 111 -4.45 11.36 15.64
N TRP A 112 -3.87 10.56 14.74
CA TRP A 112 -3.49 11.06 13.42
C TRP A 112 -4.72 11.22 12.53
N SER A 113 -4.90 12.42 11.97
CA SER A 113 -5.99 12.66 11.00
C SER A 113 -5.89 11.78 9.74
N ALA A 114 -4.71 11.21 9.47
CA ALA A 114 -4.48 10.22 8.42
C ALA A 114 -5.45 9.03 8.52
N ARG A 115 -5.80 8.57 9.73
CA ARG A 115 -6.77 7.47 9.96
C ARG A 115 -8.12 7.69 9.27
N GLN A 116 -8.53 8.95 9.10
CA GLN A 116 -9.80 9.32 8.46
C GLN A 116 -9.61 9.93 7.05
N LYS A 117 -8.46 10.57 6.80
CA LYS A 117 -8.22 11.35 5.58
C LYS A 117 -7.55 10.54 4.47
N TRP A 118 -6.77 9.51 4.80
CA TRP A 118 -6.03 8.72 3.82
C TRP A 118 -6.86 7.54 3.34
N THR A 119 -7.97 7.84 2.67
CA THR A 119 -8.79 6.88 1.94
C THR A 119 -8.62 7.07 0.44
N LEU A 120 -8.82 6.03 -0.37
CA LEU A 120 -8.68 6.12 -1.83
C LEU A 120 -9.55 7.22 -2.43
N HIS A 121 -10.82 7.33 -2.00
CA HIS A 121 -11.73 8.40 -2.42
C HIS A 121 -11.17 9.79 -2.12
N ARG A 122 -10.77 10.04 -0.86
CA ARG A 122 -10.30 11.37 -0.43
C ARG A 122 -8.97 11.73 -1.06
N LEU A 123 -8.05 10.78 -1.20
CA LEU A 123 -6.75 10.98 -1.85
C LEU A 123 -6.94 11.25 -3.36
N ARG A 124 -7.78 10.46 -4.05
CA ARG A 124 -8.12 10.66 -5.47
C ARG A 124 -8.75 12.04 -5.71
N LYS A 125 -9.62 12.51 -4.82
CA LYS A 125 -10.29 13.82 -4.92
C LYS A 125 -9.33 14.97 -4.61
N LYS A 126 -8.66 14.93 -3.45
CA LYS A 126 -7.80 16.02 -2.96
C LYS A 126 -6.54 16.21 -3.79
N TYR A 127 -5.87 15.10 -4.15
CA TYR A 127 -4.58 15.12 -4.84
C TYR A 127 -4.70 14.76 -6.33
N ARG A 128 -5.93 14.85 -6.88
CA ARG A 128 -6.34 14.41 -8.21
C ARG A 128 -5.31 14.62 -9.32
N ASN A 129 -4.72 15.82 -9.40
CA ASN A 129 -3.81 16.21 -10.47
C ASN A 129 -2.33 16.25 -10.06
N GLN A 130 -2.02 16.02 -8.78
CA GLN A 130 -0.64 15.96 -8.30
C GLN A 130 0.01 14.65 -8.74
N LYS A 131 1.29 14.72 -9.08
CA LYS A 131 2.07 13.58 -9.56
C LYS A 131 2.86 13.00 -8.40
N PHE A 132 2.75 11.70 -8.19
CA PHE A 132 3.53 10.95 -7.20
C PHE A 132 4.51 10.04 -7.91
N LYS A 133 5.73 9.90 -7.38
CA LYS A 133 6.72 8.93 -7.84
C LYS A 133 6.19 7.51 -7.62
N CYS A 134 6.24 6.70 -8.66
CA CYS A 134 5.79 5.30 -8.64
C CYS A 134 6.74 4.36 -9.40
N GLY A 135 8.01 4.75 -9.50
CA GLY A 135 9.07 4.02 -10.19
C GLY A 135 10.26 4.92 -10.52
N GLU A 136 11.29 4.32 -11.09
CA GLU A 136 12.48 4.97 -11.64
C GLU A 136 12.76 4.39 -13.02
N ASP A 137 13.31 5.20 -13.93
CA ASP A 137 13.77 4.69 -15.23
C ASP A 137 15.24 4.27 -15.18
N ASN A 138 15.76 3.73 -16.30
CA ASN A 138 17.14 3.21 -16.41
C ASN A 138 18.24 4.22 -16.07
N HIS A 139 17.91 5.51 -16.00
CA HIS A 139 18.86 6.57 -15.68
C HIS A 139 18.65 7.12 -14.26
N GLY A 140 17.80 6.47 -13.44
CA GLY A 140 17.46 6.89 -12.09
C GLY A 140 16.48 8.07 -12.02
N TYR A 141 15.91 8.52 -13.15
CA TYR A 141 14.92 9.59 -13.10
C TYR A 141 13.59 9.07 -12.58
N SER A 142 12.95 9.89 -11.74
CA SER A 142 11.65 9.55 -11.17
C SER A 142 10.57 9.40 -12.26
N VAL A 143 9.92 8.25 -12.27
CA VAL A 143 8.71 8.01 -13.05
C VAL A 143 7.52 8.37 -12.16
N LYS A 144 6.75 9.39 -12.55
CA LYS A 144 5.63 9.91 -11.76
C LYS A 144 4.29 9.77 -12.47
N MET A 145 3.23 9.46 -11.72
CA MET A 145 1.85 9.37 -12.21
C MET A 145 0.91 10.26 -11.39
N LYS A 146 -0.13 10.83 -12.03
CA LYS A 146 -1.16 11.60 -11.32
C LYS A 146 -1.97 10.68 -10.41
N MET A 147 -2.29 11.11 -9.19
CA MET A 147 -3.04 10.32 -8.20
C MET A 147 -4.32 9.73 -8.79
N LYS A 148 -5.10 10.50 -9.58
CA LYS A 148 -6.31 9.95 -10.21
C LYS A 148 -6.06 8.71 -11.06
N TYR A 149 -5.01 8.72 -11.87
CA TYR A 149 -4.68 7.59 -12.74
C TYR A 149 -4.06 6.44 -11.94
N PHE A 150 -3.37 6.73 -10.84
CA PHE A 150 -2.86 5.69 -9.95
C PHE A 150 -3.99 4.97 -9.22
N VAL A 151 -4.99 5.69 -8.74
CA VAL A 151 -6.18 5.04 -8.15
C VAL A 151 -6.96 4.27 -9.21
N ASP A 152 -7.16 4.82 -10.41
CA ASP A 152 -7.81 4.08 -11.50
C ASP A 152 -7.02 2.79 -11.85
N TYR A 153 -5.68 2.83 -11.79
CA TYR A 153 -4.81 1.66 -11.98
C TYR A 153 -4.92 0.64 -10.85
N LEU A 154 -4.88 1.07 -9.59
CA LEU A 154 -4.99 0.18 -8.42
C LEU A 154 -6.27 -0.65 -8.43
N LEU A 155 -7.38 -0.04 -8.87
CA LEU A 155 -8.70 -0.69 -8.87
C LEU A 155 -8.91 -1.66 -10.03
N THR A 156 -8.01 -1.67 -11.03
CA THR A 156 -8.22 -2.42 -12.28
C THR A 156 -7.05 -3.34 -12.64
N THR A 157 -5.92 -3.24 -11.94
CA THR A 157 -4.71 -3.99 -12.27
C THR A 157 -4.80 -5.44 -11.82
N GLN A 158 -4.19 -6.34 -12.62
CA GLN A 158 -3.93 -7.73 -12.29
C GLN A 158 -2.42 -8.06 -12.36
N ASP A 159 -1.58 -7.03 -12.32
CA ASP A 159 -0.14 -7.19 -12.40
C ASP A 159 0.37 -8.04 -11.22
N ASP A 160 1.31 -8.95 -11.49
CA ASP A 160 1.95 -9.78 -10.47
C ASP A 160 2.76 -8.96 -9.47
N SER A 161 3.34 -7.86 -9.94
CA SER A 161 4.06 -6.86 -9.16
C SER A 161 3.62 -5.47 -9.62
N PRO A 162 2.55 -4.91 -9.02
CA PRO A 162 2.00 -3.63 -9.44
C PRO A 162 2.97 -2.45 -9.27
N LEU A 163 2.74 -1.37 -10.03
CA LEU A 163 3.39 -0.09 -9.77
C LEU A 163 3.09 0.36 -8.34
N TYR A 164 4.10 0.87 -7.64
CA TYR A 164 4.00 1.21 -6.23
C TYR A 164 4.39 2.68 -6.02
N ILE A 165 3.51 3.48 -5.39
CA ILE A 165 3.86 4.86 -5.01
C ILE A 165 4.92 4.81 -3.92
N PHE A 166 6.04 5.46 -4.19
CA PHE A 166 7.12 5.67 -3.24
C PHE A 166 7.73 7.05 -3.52
N ASP A 167 7.21 8.07 -2.82
CA ASP A 167 7.55 9.47 -3.08
C ASP A 167 8.23 10.09 -1.86
N SER A 168 9.46 10.56 -2.02
CA SER A 168 10.22 11.27 -1.00
C SER A 168 10.07 12.79 -1.07
N GLY A 169 9.56 13.34 -2.18
CA GLY A 169 9.50 14.77 -2.45
C GLY A 169 8.16 15.42 -2.06
N PHE A 170 7.33 14.77 -1.25
CA PHE A 170 5.99 15.27 -0.90
C PHE A 170 6.00 16.43 0.10
N GLY A 171 7.10 16.62 0.84
CA GLY A 171 7.26 17.66 1.86
C GLY A 171 8.07 18.88 1.41
N GLU A 172 8.64 18.85 0.21
CA GLU A 172 9.38 19.97 -0.38
C GLU A 172 8.39 20.95 -1.01
N VAL A 173 8.45 22.23 -0.60
CA VAL A 173 7.61 23.34 -1.10
C VAL A 173 8.46 24.27 -1.95
#